data_AF-A0A1G3URE3-F1
#
_entry.id   AF-A0A1G3URE3-F1
#
_cell.length_a   1.000
_cell.length_b   1.000
_cell.length_c   1.000
_cell.angle_alpha   90.00
_cell.angle_beta   90.00
_cell.angle_gamma   90.00
#
_symmetry.space_group_name_H-M   'P 1'
#
loop_
_entity.id
_entity.type
_entity.pdbx_description
1 polymer ?
#
loop_
_entity_poly.entity_id
_entity_poly.type
_entity_poly.pdbx_seq_one_letter_code
_entity_poly.pdbx_strand_id
1 'polypeptide(L)' 'MEKDFISERQAALLLGVSNVSMLTWRNNGTLPLEIFFEKQYPNIKRVFYNKKALLDWAKKFKNN' A
#
# COMPACT_ATOMS: atom_id res chain seq x y z
N MET A 1 5.91 -3.63 17.93
CA MET A 1 6.37 -3.23 16.58
C MET A 1 5.17 -2.91 15.69
N GLU A 2 4.34 -1.93 16.07
CA GLU A 2 3.20 -1.43 15.26
C GLU A 2 3.53 -0.13 14.49
N LYS A 3 4.75 0.39 14.61
CA LYS A 3 5.08 1.77 14.20
C LYS A 3 5.32 1.99 12.70
N ASP A 4 5.36 0.94 11.88
CA ASP A 4 5.76 1.06 10.47
C ASP A 4 4.65 0.79 9.45
N PHE A 5 3.41 0.57 9.90
CA PHE A 5 2.27 0.41 9.00
C PHE A 5 1.52 1.73 8.81
N ILE A 6 1.21 2.05 7.55
CA ILE A 6 0.49 3.26 7.16
C ILE A 6 -0.81 2.91 6.45
N SER A 7 -1.82 3.76 6.60
CA SER A 7 -3.09 3.61 5.88
C SER A 7 -2.91 3.80 4.37
N GLU A 8 -3.89 3.32 3.59
CA GLU A 8 -3.90 3.53 2.13
C GLU A 8 -3.79 5.00 1.71
N ARG A 9 -4.47 5.90 2.41
CA ARG A 9 -4.37 7.34 2.14
C ARG A 9 -2.94 7.85 2.35
N GLN A 10 -2.29 7.42 3.43
CA GLN A 10 -0.90 7.82 3.72
C GLN A 10 0.07 7.21 2.71
N ALA A 11 -0.16 5.97 2.28
CA ALA A 11 0.63 5.31 1.24
C ALA A 11 0.52 6.04 -0.11
N ALA A 12 -0.70 6.39 -0.52
CA ALA A 12 -0.95 7.16 -1.74
C ALA A 12 -0.23 8.53 -1.71
N LEU A 13 -0.34 9.25 -0.61
CA LEU A 13 0.36 10.52 -0.40
C LEU A 13 1.89 10.35 -0.43
N LEU A 14 2.41 9.31 0.22
CA LEU A 14 3.84 9.02 0.27
C LEU A 14 4.43 8.75 -1.12
N LEU A 15 3.67 8.07 -1.99
CA LEU A 15 4.08 7.74 -3.36
C LEU A 15 3.74 8.83 -4.38
N GLY A 16 2.96 9.84 -4.00
CA GLY A 16 2.49 10.89 -4.90
C GLY A 16 1.47 10.39 -5.93
N VAL A 17 0.63 9.42 -5.55
CA VAL A 17 -0.39 8.81 -6.42
C VAL A 17 -1.79 8.88 -5.81
N SER A 18 -2.81 8.52 -6.60
CA SER A 18 -4.20 8.46 -6.12
C SER A 18 -4.49 7.17 -5.36
N ASN A 19 -5.51 7.19 -4.49
CA ASN A 19 -6.02 5.96 -3.84
C ASN A 19 -6.52 4.93 -4.87
N VAL A 20 -7.04 5.40 -6.02
CA VAL A 20 -7.48 4.52 -7.11
C VAL A 20 -6.29 3.77 -7.70
N SER A 21 -5.16 4.44 -7.90
CA SER A 21 -3.92 3.80 -8.35
C SER A 21 -3.46 2.70 -7.41
N MET A 22 -3.50 2.97 -6.10
CA MET A 22 -3.18 1.96 -5.08
C MET A 22 -4.10 0.75 -5.19
N LEU A 23 -5.42 0.97 -5.34
CA LEU A 23 -6.41 -0.10 -5.52
C LEU A 23 -6.13 -0.94 -6.77
N THR A 24 -5.89 -0.28 -7.89
CA THR A 24 -5.56 -0.94 -9.16
C THR A 24 -4.32 -1.81 -9.04
N TRP A 25 -3.26 -1.32 -8.39
CA TRP A 25 -2.03 -2.10 -8.21
C TRP A 25 -2.22 -3.34 -7.33
N ARG A 26 -3.10 -3.29 -6.33
CA ARG A 26 -3.47 -4.47 -5.54
C ARG A 26 -4.26 -5.47 -6.36
N ASN A 27 -5.31 -5.00 -7.05
CA ASN A 27 -6.21 -5.86 -7.82
C ASN A 27 -5.49 -6.54 -9.00
N ASN A 28 -4.53 -5.85 -9.61
CA ASN A 28 -3.77 -6.36 -10.75
C ASN A 28 -2.53 -7.17 -10.33
N GLY A 29 -2.29 -7.36 -9.02
CA GLY A 29 -1.11 -8.08 -8.51
C GLY A 29 0.23 -7.36 -8.77
N THR A 30 0.21 -6.09 -9.18
CA THR A 30 1.42 -5.28 -9.35
C THR A 30 2.12 -5.03 -8.01
N LEU A 31 1.32 -4.94 -6.95
CA LEU A 31 1.77 -4.73 -5.59
C LEU A 31 1.86 -6.07 -4.84
N PRO A 32 3.04 -6.52 -4.37
CA PRO A 32 3.19 -7.82 -3.71
C PRO A 32 2.33 -7.94 -2.44
N LEU A 33 1.73 -9.11 -2.22
CA LEU A 33 0.85 -9.36 -1.05
C LEU A 33 1.57 -9.20 0.30
N GLU A 34 2.90 -9.32 0.33
CA GLU A 34 3.69 -9.18 1.56
C GLU A 34 3.78 -7.72 2.05
N ILE A 35 3.54 -6.73 1.20
CA ILE A 35 3.75 -5.32 1.56
C ILE A 35 2.50 -4.67 2.18
N PHE A 36 1.36 -5.35 2.17
CA PHE A 36 0.13 -4.86 2.74
C PHE A 36 -0.66 -5.97 3.42
N PHE A 37 -1.55 -5.58 4.32
CA PHE A 37 -2.56 -6.47 4.85
C PHE A 37 -3.90 -5.74 4.91
N GLU A 38 -4.96 -6.53 4.95
CA GLU A 38 -6.32 -6.04 5.02
C GLU A 38 -6.90 -6.36 6.39
N LYS A 39 -7.56 -5.37 6.99
CA LYS A 39 -8.25 -5.52 8.26
C LYS A 39 -9.74 -5.29 8.04
N GLN A 40 -10.52 -6.32 8.31
CA GLN A 40 -11.98 -6.26 8.26
C GLN A 40 -12.51 -5.63 9.56
N TYR A 41 -13.32 -4.60 9.41
CA TYR A 41 -14.15 -4.02 10.47
C TYR A 41 -15.63 -4.30 10.14
N PRO A 42 -16.57 -4.13 11.09
CA PRO A 42 -17.96 -4.54 10.91
C PRO A 42 -18.62 -4.07 9.60
N ASN A 43 -18.33 -2.85 9.15
CA ASN A 43 -18.93 -2.26 7.93
C ASN A 43 -17.90 -1.75 6.91
N ILE A 44 -16.60 -1.94 7.16
CA ILE A 44 -15.56 -1.36 6.31
C ILE A 44 -14.33 -2.26 6.28
N LYS A 45 -13.71 -2.36 5.11
CA LYS A 45 -12.41 -2.99 4.92
C LYS A 45 -11.35 -1.90 4.83
N ARG A 46 -10.28 -2.00 5.64
CA ARG A 46 -9.14 -1.07 5.57
C ARG A 46 -7.88 -1.80 5.17
N VAL A 47 -7.06 -1.13 4.37
CA VAL A 47 -5.78 -1.65 3.92
C VAL A 47 -4.66 -0.87 4.60
N PHE A 48 -3.67 -1.61 5.09
CA PHE A 48 -2.48 -1.08 5.75
C PHE A 48 -1.23 -1.57 5.02
N TYR A 49 -0.23 -0.71 4.90
CA TYR A 49 0.98 -0.94 4.12
C TYR A 49 2.20 -0.86 5.01
N ASN A 50 3.14 -1.79 4.84
CA ASN A 50 4.46 -1.66 5.41
C ASN A 50 5.19 -0.51 4.70
N LYS A 51 5.43 0.59 5.41
CA LYS A 51 6.00 1.82 4.85
C LYS A 51 7.36 1.58 4.17
N LYS A 52 8.24 0.79 4.80
CA LYS A 52 9.58 0.53 4.27
C LYS A 52 9.51 -0.31 3.00
N ALA A 53 8.80 -1.43 3.04
CA ALA A 53 8.64 -2.32 1.89
C ALA A 53 7.97 -1.61 0.71
N LEU A 54 6.99 -0.74 0.99
CA LEU A 54 6.32 0.06 -0.04
C LEU A 54 7.27 1.05 -0.72
N LEU A 55 8.11 1.75 0.03
CA LEU A 55 9.10 2.67 -0.54
C LEU A 55 10.16 1.93 -1.36
N ASP A 56 10.63 0.79 -0.87
CA ASP A 56 11.62 -0.03 -1.58
C ASP A 56 11.04 -0.61 -2.88
N TRP A 57 9.76 -1.05 -2.86
CA TRP A 57 9.04 -1.44 -4.07
C TRP A 57 8.90 -0.27 -5.05
N ALA A 58 8.49 0.91 -4.58
CA ALA A 58 8.28 2.07 -5.44
C ALA A 58 9.58 2.56 -6.12
N LYS A 59 10.72 2.45 -5.44
CA LYS A 59 12.04 2.74 -6.04
C LYS A 59 12.34 1.79 -7.21
N LYS A 60 12.07 0.50 -7.04
CA LYS A 60 12.26 -0.50 -8.11
C LYS A 60 11.29 -0.26 -9.27
N PHE A 61 10.05 0.10 -8.95
CA PHE A 61 9.02 0.37 -9.95
C PHE A 61 9.35 1.57 -10.85
N LYS A 62 9.98 2.63 -10.31
CA LYS A 62 10.38 3.81 -11.10
C LYS A 62 11.63 3.61 -11.96
N ASN A 63 12.42 2.58 -11.67
CA ASN A 63 13.66 2.27 -12.40
C ASN A 63 13.45 1.23 -13.50
N ASN A 64 12.21 0.74 -13.67
CA ASN A 64 11.74 -0.06 -14.81
C ASN A 64 10.95 0.84 -15.77
#